data_AF-A0AAU3LQZ6-F1
#
_entry.id   AF-A0AAU3LQZ6-F1
#
_cell.length_a   1.000
_cell.length_b   1.000
_cell.length_c   1.000
_cell.angle_alpha   90.00
_cell.angle_beta   90.00
_cell.angle_gamma   90.00
#
_symmetry.space_group_name_H-M   'P 1'
#
loop_
_entity.id
_entity.type
_entity.pdbx_description
1 polymer ?
#
loop_
_entity_poly.entity_id
_entity_poly.type
_entity_poly.pdbx_seq_one_letter_code
_entity_poly.pdbx_strand_id
1 'polypeptide(L)'
;MSTNYYAFGPFPGGDPDGEGLHIGQVSGASRFLFRAHNSQGITTFPDWEHFLRNAEVAIRNEYGRDVSTDEMIETMTATTDSQGRPLRARFFRDDEHRYVTSGGHAFCRREFF
;
A
#
# COMPACT_ATOMS: atom_id res chain seq x y z
N MET A 1 0.80 -14.64 8.48
CA MET A 1 1.22 -14.53 7.07
C MET A 1 0.92 -13.12 6.62
N SER A 2 1.86 -12.48 5.94
CA SER A 2 1.66 -11.20 5.27
C SER A 2 1.32 -11.44 3.80
N THR A 3 0.69 -10.43 3.19
CA THR A 3 0.47 -10.38 1.74
C THR A 3 0.99 -9.04 1.24
N ASN A 4 1.99 -9.08 0.37
CA ASN A 4 2.50 -7.89 -0.33
C ASN A 4 1.71 -7.63 -1.62
N TYR A 5 1.56 -6.35 -1.98
CA TYR A 5 0.83 -5.88 -3.16
C TYR A 5 1.71 -4.95 -4.00
N TYR A 6 1.60 -5.06 -5.32
CA TYR A 6 2.45 -4.37 -6.30
C TYR A 6 1.59 -3.78 -7.41
N ALA A 7 1.99 -2.61 -7.90
CA ALA A 7 1.40 -1.95 -9.05
C ALA A 7 2.30 -2.09 -10.28
N PHE A 8 1.71 -2.33 -11.44
CA PHE A 8 2.40 -2.50 -12.71
C PHE A 8 1.79 -1.54 -13.74
N GLY A 9 2.62 -0.84 -14.50
CA GLY A 9 2.16 0.14 -15.47
C GLY A 9 3.12 1.34 -15.53
N PRO A 10 2.72 2.43 -16.20
CA PRO A 10 3.50 3.66 -16.22
C PRO A 10 3.57 4.26 -14.82
N PHE A 11 4.78 4.56 -14.32
CA PHE A 11 4.95 5.17 -13.00
C PHE A 11 5.37 6.63 -13.08
N PRO A 12 5.10 7.42 -12.03
CA PRO A 12 5.76 8.70 -11.86
C PRO A 12 7.28 8.50 -11.79
N GLY A 13 8.02 8.99 -12.79
CA GLY A 13 9.49 8.93 -12.81
C GLY A 13 10.12 7.77 -13.60
N GLY A 14 9.34 6.91 -14.27
CA GLY A 14 9.88 5.91 -15.21
C GLY A 14 9.08 4.60 -15.28
N ASP A 15 9.63 3.62 -15.98
CA ASP A 15 9.06 2.27 -16.11
C ASP A 15 9.56 1.33 -14.99
N PRO A 16 8.79 0.32 -14.58
CA PRO A 16 9.27 -0.75 -13.70
C PRO A 16 10.45 -1.48 -14.32
N ASP A 17 11.39 -1.91 -13.47
CA ASP A 17 12.41 -2.92 -13.75
C ASP A 17 11.83 -4.34 -13.95
N GLY A 18 10.50 -4.46 -14.01
CA GLY A 18 9.75 -5.70 -14.16
C GLY A 18 9.19 -6.26 -12.85
N GLU A 19 9.65 -5.77 -11.69
CA GLU A 19 9.20 -6.28 -10.38
C GLU A 19 7.90 -5.62 -9.88
N GLY A 20 7.54 -4.46 -10.45
CA GLY A 20 6.37 -3.69 -10.07
C GLY A 20 6.62 -2.80 -8.86
N LEU A 21 5.87 -1.70 -8.77
CA LEU A 21 6.00 -0.74 -7.69
C LEU A 21 5.32 -1.30 -6.43
N HIS A 22 6.11 -1.61 -5.40
CA HIS A 22 5.58 -2.13 -4.14
C HIS A 22 4.62 -1.11 -3.50
N ILE A 23 3.34 -1.48 -3.37
CA ILE A 23 2.27 -0.66 -2.78
C ILE A 23 2.35 -0.71 -1.25
N GLY A 24 2.47 -1.93 -0.73
CA GLY A 24 2.50 -2.20 0.70
C GLY A 24 2.00 -3.59 1.04
N GLN A 25 1.68 -3.81 2.30
CA GLN A 25 1.30 -5.13 2.79
C GLN A 25 0.21 -5.14 3.86
N VAL A 26 -0.59 -6.20 3.80
CA VAL A 26 -1.46 -6.66 4.89
C VAL A 26 -0.69 -7.67 5.73
N SER A 27 -0.87 -7.66 7.05
CA SER A 27 -0.29 -8.70 7.92
C SER A 27 -1.19 -8.99 9.11
N GLY A 28 -1.81 -10.18 9.09
CA GLY A 28 -2.67 -10.65 10.18
C GLY A 28 -3.73 -9.62 10.59
N ALA A 29 -3.90 -9.42 11.90
CA ALA A 29 -4.89 -8.50 12.46
C ALA A 29 -4.43 -7.03 12.50
N SER A 30 -3.62 -6.60 11.53
CA SER A 30 -3.09 -5.22 11.46
C SER A 30 -3.64 -4.48 10.25
N ARG A 31 -3.76 -3.16 10.36
CA ARG A 31 -4.08 -2.28 9.25
C ARG A 31 -3.00 -2.37 8.15
N PHE A 32 -3.37 -1.92 6.96
CA PHE A 32 -2.44 -1.86 5.84
C PHE A 32 -1.19 -1.04 6.18
N LEU A 33 -0.03 -1.52 5.74
CA LEU A 33 1.23 -0.79 5.81
C LEU A 33 1.64 -0.39 4.40
N PHE A 34 1.62 0.90 4.13
CA PHE A 34 1.98 1.47 2.84
C PHE A 34 3.49 1.57 2.69
N ARG A 35 3.97 1.37 1.47
CA ARG A 35 5.30 1.80 1.03
C ARG A 35 5.21 3.28 0.65
N ALA A 36 6.13 4.08 1.16
CA ALA A 36 6.35 5.46 0.72
C ALA A 36 7.42 5.49 -0.38
N HIS A 37 7.09 6.12 -1.50
CA HIS A 37 7.97 6.31 -2.66
C HIS A 37 8.24 7.80 -2.86
N ASN A 38 9.13 8.32 -2.02
CA ASN A 38 9.43 9.76 -1.95
C ASN A 38 9.91 10.33 -3.30
N SER A 39 10.74 9.59 -4.04
CA SER A 39 11.24 9.99 -5.36
C SER A 39 10.12 10.11 -6.42
N GLN A 40 9.01 9.40 -6.22
CA GLN A 40 7.84 9.38 -7.10
C GLN A 40 6.70 10.27 -6.59
N GLY A 41 6.88 10.93 -5.43
CA GLY A 41 5.84 11.75 -4.80
C GLY A 41 4.67 10.97 -4.20
N ILE A 42 4.73 9.63 -4.16
CA ILE A 42 3.65 8.79 -3.62
C ILE A 42 3.91 8.54 -2.13
N THR A 43 3.37 9.41 -1.28
CA THR A 43 3.69 9.43 0.16
C THR A 43 2.47 9.49 1.08
N THR A 44 1.28 9.58 0.52
CA THR A 44 0.02 9.61 1.26
C THR A 44 -1.00 8.66 0.63
N PHE A 45 -2.09 8.38 1.35
CA PHE A 45 -3.17 7.57 0.80
C PHE A 45 -3.82 8.23 -0.44
N PRO A 46 -4.12 9.55 -0.44
CA PRO A 46 -4.58 10.23 -1.65
C PRO A 46 -3.64 10.09 -2.86
N ASP A 47 -2.32 10.14 -2.66
CA ASP A 47 -1.36 9.94 -3.75
C ASP A 47 -1.48 8.54 -4.34
N TRP A 48 -1.58 7.53 -3.48
CA TRP A 48 -1.78 6.13 -3.89
C TRP A 48 -3.12 5.94 -4.60
N GLU A 49 -4.21 6.46 -4.06
CA GLU A 49 -5.53 6.36 -4.67
C GLU A 49 -5.54 7.00 -6.06
N HIS A 50 -4.98 8.20 -6.19
CA HIS A 50 -4.88 8.90 -7.47
C HIS A 50 -4.10 8.06 -8.50
N PHE A 51 -2.95 7.53 -8.10
CA PHE A 51 -2.11 6.69 -8.96
C PHE A 51 -2.81 5.39 -9.39
N LEU A 52 -3.42 4.67 -8.45
CA LEU A 52 -4.07 3.38 -8.72
C LEU A 52 -5.37 3.46 -9.52
N ARG A 53 -5.97 4.66 -9.63
CA ARG A 53 -7.14 4.90 -10.48
C ARG A 53 -6.79 5.14 -11.95
N ASN A 54 -5.51 5.22 -12.30
CA ASN A 54 -5.10 5.21 -13.70
C ASN A 54 -5.43 3.84 -14.33
N ALA A 55 -6.17 3.83 -15.45
CA ALA A 55 -6.59 2.61 -16.13
C ALA A 55 -5.44 1.76 -16.70
N GLU A 56 -4.25 2.34 -16.85
CA GLU A 56 -3.05 1.62 -17.29
C GLU A 56 -2.32 0.92 -16.14
N VAL A 57 -2.79 1.06 -14.90
CA VAL A 57 -2.20 0.42 -13.72
C VAL A 57 -2.92 -0.88 -13.41
N ALA A 58 -2.17 -1.98 -13.41
CA ALA A 58 -2.60 -3.28 -12.92
C ALA A 58 -2.06 -3.51 -11.50
N ILE A 59 -2.86 -4.15 -10.65
CA ILE A 59 -2.48 -4.45 -9.26
C ILE A 59 -2.42 -5.96 -9.08
N ARG A 60 -1.33 -6.47 -8.50
CA ARG A 60 -1.17 -7.88 -8.17
C ARG A 60 -0.66 -8.06 -6.76
N ASN A 61 -1.05 -9.15 -6.12
CA ASN A 61 -0.38 -9.59 -4.91
C ASN A 61 0.85 -10.44 -5.22
N GLU A 62 1.67 -10.72 -4.21
CA GLU A 62 2.89 -11.54 -4.34
C GLU A 62 2.63 -12.98 -4.83
N TYR A 63 1.39 -13.46 -4.73
CA TYR A 63 0.98 -14.78 -5.22
C TYR A 63 0.50 -14.75 -6.68
N GLY A 64 0.62 -13.60 -7.36
CA GLY A 64 0.24 -13.43 -8.76
C GLY A 64 -1.27 -13.24 -9.00
N ARG A 65 -2.09 -13.05 -7.96
CA ARG A 65 -3.52 -12.75 -8.11
C ARG A 65 -3.70 -11.28 -8.47
N ASP A 66 -4.45 -11.02 -9.53
CA ASP A 66 -4.90 -9.66 -9.88
C ASP A 66 -5.94 -9.16 -8.87
N VAL A 67 -5.84 -7.89 -8.52
CA VAL A 67 -6.70 -7.18 -7.55
C VAL A 67 -7.27 -5.96 -8.24
N SER A 68 -8.57 -5.70 -8.09
CA SER A 68 -9.16 -4.48 -8.65
C SER A 68 -8.74 -3.23 -7.86
N THR A 69 -8.76 -2.06 -8.48
CA THR A 69 -8.49 -0.80 -7.79
C THR A 69 -9.39 -0.62 -6.56
N ASP A 70 -10.68 -0.95 -6.69
CA ASP A 70 -11.63 -0.81 -5.57
C ASP A 70 -11.36 -1.81 -4.44
N GLU A 71 -11.03 -3.08 -4.75
CA GLU A 71 -10.63 -4.08 -3.75
C GLU A 71 -9.34 -3.64 -3.01
N MET A 72 -8.41 -3.03 -3.74
CA MET A 72 -7.18 -2.50 -3.16
C MET A 72 -7.46 -1.32 -2.23
N ILE A 73 -8.30 -0.37 -2.65
CA ILE A 73 -8.69 0.79 -1.82
C ILE A 73 -9.42 0.35 -0.56
N GLU A 74 -10.34 -0.63 -0.66
CA GLU A 74 -11.00 -1.23 0.51
C GLU A 74 -9.96 -1.85 1.45
N THR A 75 -9.01 -2.62 0.91
CA THR A 75 -7.93 -3.25 1.68
C THR A 75 -7.04 -2.22 2.38
N MET A 76 -6.71 -1.12 1.70
CA MET A 76 -5.87 -0.02 2.21
C MET A 76 -6.52 0.74 3.36
N THR A 77 -7.83 0.89 3.32
CA THR A 77 -8.61 1.71 4.26
C THR A 77 -9.30 0.88 5.35
N ALA A 78 -9.26 -0.44 5.26
CA ALA A 78 -9.86 -1.36 6.22
C ALA A 78 -9.41 -1.05 7.65
N THR A 79 -10.39 -0.88 8.53
CA THR A 79 -10.18 -0.71 9.98
C THR A 79 -10.69 -1.89 10.79
N THR A 80 -11.38 -2.84 10.14
CA THR A 80 -11.91 -4.07 10.72
C THR A 80 -11.59 -5.27 9.84
N ASP A 81 -11.53 -6.46 10.42
CA ASP A 81 -11.43 -7.72 9.69
C ASP A 81 -12.81 -8.18 9.15
N SER A 82 -12.84 -9.35 8.50
CA SER A 82 -14.07 -9.95 7.94
C SER A 82 -15.10 -10.35 8.99
N GLN A 83 -14.73 -10.36 10.28
CA GLN A 83 -15.63 -10.61 11.42
C GLN A 83 -16.04 -9.30 12.11
N GLY A 84 -15.66 -8.14 11.56
CA GLY A 84 -15.94 -6.83 12.14
C GLY A 84 -15.07 -6.47 13.35
N ARG A 85 -14.00 -7.23 13.61
CA ARG A 85 -13.10 -6.94 14.74
C ARG A 85 -12.09 -5.87 14.33
N PRO A 86 -11.73 -4.94 15.24
CA PRO A 86 -10.83 -3.85 14.89
C PRO A 86 -9.41 -4.35 14.55
N LEU A 87 -8.87 -3.84 13.45
CA LEU A 87 -7.48 -4.04 13.06
C LEU A 87 -6.56 -3.12 13.87
N ARG A 88 -5.41 -3.66 14.30
CA ARG A 88 -4.39 -2.92 15.05
C ARG A 88 -3.68 -1.92 14.14
N ALA A 89 -3.37 -0.74 14.67
CA ALA A 89 -2.44 0.17 14.02
C ALA A 89 -1.08 -0.51 13.83
N ARG A 90 -0.41 -0.23 12.70
CA ARG A 90 0.89 -0.84 12.38
C ARG A 90 2.02 -0.37 13.28
N PHE A 91 2.02 0.91 13.63
CA PHE A 91 2.92 1.51 14.61
C PHE A 91 2.24 2.73 15.24
N PHE A 92 2.73 3.10 16.42
CA PHE A 92 2.16 4.17 17.25
C PHE A 92 3.04 5.43 17.31
N ARG A 93 4.20 5.41 16.65
CA ARG A 93 5.17 6.51 16.64
C ARG A 93 5.86 6.58 15.28
N ASP A 94 6.17 7.80 14.90
CA ASP A 94 6.95 8.10 13.73
C ASP A 94 8.45 7.99 14.06
N ASP A 95 9.23 7.67 13.04
CA ASP A 95 10.69 7.70 13.07
C ASP A 95 11.25 8.16 11.71
N GLU A 96 12.56 8.10 11.55
CA GLU A 96 13.22 8.48 10.29
C GLU A 96 12.69 7.71 9.07
N HIS A 97 12.21 6.48 9.26
CA HIS A 97 11.78 5.59 8.19
C HIS A 97 10.27 5.37 8.14
N ARG A 98 9.52 5.76 9.16
CA ARG A 98 8.10 5.47 9.27
C ARG A 98 7.31 6.68 9.74
N TYR A 99 6.09 6.81 9.24
CA TYR A 99 5.20 7.88 9.65
C TYR A 99 3.74 7.50 9.51
N VAL A 100 2.87 8.17 10.26
CA VAL A 100 1.42 8.01 10.19
C VAL A 100 0.78 9.30 9.69
N THR A 101 -0.02 9.21 8.63
CA THR A 101 -0.77 10.36 8.10
C THR A 101 -2.01 10.67 8.95
N SER A 102 -2.62 11.84 8.79
CA SER A 102 -3.80 12.28 9.56
C SER A 102 -4.99 11.31 9.50
N GLY A 103 -5.11 10.50 8.45
CA GLY A 103 -6.12 9.44 8.33
C GLY A 103 -5.80 8.16 9.11
N GLY A 104 -4.67 8.09 9.83
CA GLY A 104 -4.23 6.89 10.52
C GLY A 104 -3.57 5.84 9.62
N HIS A 105 -3.23 6.19 8.38
CA HIS A 105 -2.51 5.33 7.45
C HIS A 105 -1.02 5.36 7.74
N ALA A 106 -0.44 4.17 7.90
CA ALA A 106 0.94 3.95 8.29
C ALA A 106 1.82 3.73 7.06
N PHE A 107 2.91 4.48 6.93
CA PHE A 107 3.83 4.45 5.79
C PHE A 107 5.24 4.09 6.23
N CYS A 108 5.95 3.34 5.38
CA CYS A 108 7.36 3.01 5.53
C CYS A 108 8.18 3.43 4.29
N ARG A 109 9.28 4.13 4.53
CA ARG A 109 10.27 4.58 3.54
C ARG A 109 11.29 3.51 3.16
N ARG A 110 11.27 2.35 3.83
CA ARG A 110 12.04 1.16 3.45
C ARG A 110 11.14 0.11 2.81
N GLU A 111 11.73 -0.70 1.93
CA GLU A 111 11.09 -1.92 1.45
C GLU A 111 10.89 -2.92 2.58
N PHE A 112 9.87 -3.76 2.42
CA PHE A 112 9.57 -4.84 3.33
C PHE A 112 10.21 -6.12 2.80
N PHE A 113 10.93 -6.83 3.66
CA PHE A 113 11.49 -8.15 3.38
C PHE A 113 10.72 -9.20 4.19
#